data_AF-A0A5J4VEX5-F1
#
_entry.id   AF-A0A5J4VEX5-F1
#
_cell.length_a   1.000
_cell.length_b   1.000
_cell.length_c   1.000
_cell.angle_alpha   90.00
_cell.angle_beta   90.00
_cell.angle_gamma   90.00
#
_symmetry.space_group_name_H-M   'P 1'
#
loop_
_entity.id
_entity.type
_entity.pdbx_description
1 polymer ?
#
loop_
_entity_poly.entity_id
_entity_poly.type
_entity_poly.pdbx_seq_one_letter_code
_entity_poly.pdbx_strand_id
1 'polypeptide(L)'
;INSPSSESESESLKEKDSKIQQLEESNKHKDAEINKLKQENQKEKQEKERERNEKERKDSEINILKQENQKEKQEKERERIEKERKVSEINILKQENQKEKQEKERERNEKQRKEEEINKLKDGNKKIKEEIEKLKPKPSQVNSSVNSDFPIAIHNPDPSDIDFSDIDGIMKKITKKQDKPNTISLTEILENGIWEIETEFSVDLDSICIGVMKDSFNFTAGQHSSNCSDECVSYSSKQWIDGQIYYKRNCTSGNEGYSAGQKVKEQFDSEKGTLIFFVDGVQQPVYISGIKEKVRFFFCMQWAGSSCTIRSLKKLSSPTSGHFSNEKAIQW
;
A
#
# COMPACT_ATOMS: atom_id res chain seq x y z
N ILE A 1 -135.09 21.64 53.22
CA ILE A 1 -133.86 21.12 53.86
C ILE A 1 -132.73 21.43 52.90
N ASN A 2 -131.90 22.42 53.23
CA ASN A 2 -130.80 22.90 52.40
C ASN A 2 -129.74 21.79 52.23
N SER A 3 -129.22 21.63 51.02
CA SER A 3 -127.93 20.99 50.79
C SER A 3 -127.17 21.79 49.73
N PRO A 4 -126.23 22.65 50.14
CA PRO A 4 -125.35 23.38 49.23
C PRO A 4 -124.19 22.50 48.70
N SER A 5 -124.37 21.18 48.63
CA SER A 5 -123.28 20.20 48.51
C SER A 5 -122.85 19.88 47.07
N SER A 6 -123.67 20.14 46.06
CA SER A 6 -123.41 19.69 44.68
C SER A 6 -122.60 20.68 43.83
N GLU A 7 -122.69 21.99 44.11
CA GLU A 7 -121.90 23.01 43.38
C GLU A 7 -120.44 23.05 43.89
N SER A 8 -120.22 22.91 45.20
CA SER A 8 -118.89 22.89 45.81
C SER A 8 -118.05 21.67 45.42
N GLU A 9 -118.67 20.51 45.21
CA GLU A 9 -117.98 19.31 44.73
C GLU A 9 -117.57 19.44 43.26
N SER A 10 -118.38 20.11 42.42
CA SER A 10 -118.05 20.34 41.00
C SER A 10 -116.93 21.38 40.81
N GLU A 11 -116.87 22.42 41.66
CA GLU A 11 -115.76 23.38 41.69
C GLU A 11 -114.47 22.73 42.19
N SER A 12 -114.56 21.87 43.22
CA SER A 12 -113.42 21.10 43.74
C SER A 12 -112.79 20.15 42.70
N LEU A 13 -113.62 19.50 41.87
CA LEU A 13 -113.16 18.62 40.79
C LEU A 13 -112.47 19.39 39.66
N LYS A 14 -113.04 20.52 39.22
CA LYS A 14 -112.41 21.38 38.19
C LYS A 14 -111.07 21.98 38.66
N GLU A 15 -110.95 22.34 39.93
CA GLU A 15 -109.69 22.84 40.49
C GLU A 15 -108.60 21.74 40.53
N LYS A 16 -108.99 20.50 40.82
CA LYS A 16 -108.08 19.34 40.79
C LYS A 16 -107.59 19.03 39.38
N ASP A 17 -108.48 19.00 38.38
CA ASP A 17 -108.13 18.75 36.99
C ASP A 17 -107.21 19.86 36.43
N SER A 18 -107.49 21.13 36.78
CA SER A 18 -106.60 22.24 36.42
C SER A 18 -105.21 22.12 37.06
N LYS A 19 -105.10 21.62 38.30
CA LYS A 19 -103.81 21.34 38.95
C LYS A 19 -103.05 20.19 38.30
N ILE A 20 -103.77 19.13 37.88
CA ILE A 20 -103.17 17.99 37.16
C ILE A 20 -102.62 18.46 35.81
N GLN A 21 -103.38 19.22 35.05
CA GLN A 21 -102.94 19.76 33.76
C GLN A 21 -101.71 20.67 33.90
N GLN A 22 -101.68 21.55 34.92
CA GLN A 22 -100.51 22.37 35.23
C GLN A 22 -99.29 21.53 35.63
N LEU A 23 -99.48 20.45 36.37
CA LEU A 23 -98.40 19.52 36.75
C LEU A 23 -97.85 18.75 35.54
N GLU A 24 -98.71 18.30 34.63
CA GLU A 24 -98.32 17.63 33.40
C GLU A 24 -97.52 18.56 32.47
N GLU A 25 -97.97 19.80 32.30
CA GLU A 25 -97.24 20.83 31.55
C GLU A 25 -95.89 21.16 32.20
N SER A 26 -95.85 21.28 33.54
CA SER A 26 -94.60 21.49 34.29
C SER A 26 -93.63 20.32 34.13
N ASN A 27 -94.11 19.08 34.20
CA ASN A 27 -93.28 17.89 34.01
C ASN A 27 -92.75 17.80 32.58
N LYS A 28 -93.58 18.09 31.58
CA LYS A 28 -93.16 18.16 30.18
C LYS A 28 -92.09 19.23 29.95
N HIS A 29 -92.20 20.39 30.61
CA HIS A 29 -91.18 21.42 30.57
C HIS A 29 -89.86 20.96 31.21
N LYS A 30 -89.93 20.34 32.39
CA LYS A 30 -88.76 19.76 33.08
C LYS A 30 -88.08 18.67 32.26
N ASP A 31 -88.85 17.78 31.60
CA ASP A 31 -88.29 16.73 30.75
C ASP A 31 -87.59 17.29 29.52
N ALA A 32 -88.15 18.35 28.91
CA ALA A 32 -87.51 19.05 27.81
C ALA A 32 -86.19 19.72 28.25
N GLU A 33 -86.17 20.33 29.44
CA GLU A 33 -84.98 20.94 30.03
C GLU A 33 -83.91 19.90 30.37
N ILE A 34 -84.29 18.77 30.98
CA ILE A 34 -83.38 17.64 31.26
C ILE A 34 -82.77 17.10 29.96
N ASN A 35 -83.57 16.96 28.89
CA ASN A 35 -83.06 16.47 27.61
C ASN A 35 -82.10 17.47 26.96
N LYS A 36 -82.37 18.78 27.07
CA LYS A 36 -81.46 19.84 26.61
C LYS A 36 -80.13 19.80 27.36
N LEU A 37 -80.16 19.70 28.69
CA LEU A 37 -78.97 19.58 29.54
C LEU A 37 -78.16 18.32 29.22
N LYS A 38 -78.82 17.19 28.94
CA LYS A 38 -78.13 15.95 28.51
C LYS A 38 -77.39 16.14 27.18
N GLN A 39 -78.01 16.81 26.21
CA GLN A 39 -77.36 17.10 24.92
C GLN A 39 -76.18 18.06 25.07
N GLU A 40 -76.31 19.10 25.90
CA GLU A 40 -75.24 20.04 26.20
C GLU A 40 -74.05 19.35 26.88
N ASN A 41 -74.31 18.53 27.92
CA ASN A 41 -73.28 17.74 28.59
C ASN A 41 -72.57 16.76 27.62
N GLN A 42 -73.31 16.16 26.68
CA GLN A 42 -72.70 15.27 25.69
C GLN A 42 -71.79 16.03 24.73
N LYS A 43 -72.18 17.23 24.28
CA LYS A 43 -71.34 18.10 23.44
C LYS A 43 -70.09 18.53 24.18
N GLU A 44 -70.22 18.97 25.44
CA GLU A 44 -69.08 19.38 26.27
C GLU A 44 -68.09 18.23 26.49
N LYS A 45 -68.60 17.00 26.69
CA LYS A 45 -67.75 15.81 26.82
C LYS A 45 -66.96 15.51 25.53
N GLN A 46 -67.61 15.63 24.37
CA GLN A 46 -66.95 15.45 23.07
C GLN A 46 -65.91 16.53 22.80
N GLU A 47 -66.18 17.78 23.19
CA GLU A 47 -65.25 18.90 23.04
C GLU A 47 -64.00 18.69 23.89
N LYS A 48 -64.15 18.34 25.17
CA LYS A 48 -63.02 18.00 26.06
C LYS A 48 -62.19 16.83 25.55
N GLU A 49 -62.81 15.82 24.93
CA GLU A 49 -62.11 14.69 24.33
C GLU A 49 -61.30 15.12 23.10
N ARG A 50 -61.85 16.01 22.25
CA ARG A 50 -61.12 16.58 21.11
C ARG A 50 -59.92 17.41 21.57
N GLU A 51 -60.10 18.28 22.57
CA GLU A 51 -59.01 19.08 23.14
C GLU A 51 -57.90 18.21 23.71
N ARG A 52 -58.27 17.13 24.41
CA ARG A 52 -57.30 16.16 24.94
C ARG A 52 -56.51 15.50 23.81
N ASN A 53 -57.19 15.01 22.78
CA ASN A 53 -56.53 14.36 21.64
C ASN A 53 -55.62 15.33 20.88
N GLU A 54 -56.02 16.60 20.74
CA GLU A 54 -55.19 17.63 20.13
C GLU A 54 -53.94 17.94 20.96
N LYS A 55 -54.07 18.00 22.29
CA LYS A 55 -52.94 18.17 23.20
C LYS A 55 -51.96 17.01 23.11
N GLU A 56 -52.44 15.77 23.11
CA GLU A 56 -51.60 14.57 22.97
C GLU A 56 -50.86 14.54 21.62
N ARG A 57 -51.49 15.01 20.54
CA ARG A 57 -50.83 15.18 19.23
C ARG A 57 -49.73 16.23 19.27
N LYS A 58 -49.98 17.41 19.85
CA LYS A 58 -48.99 18.48 19.99
C LYS A 58 -47.80 18.04 20.85
N ASP A 59 -48.05 17.34 21.96
CA ASP A 59 -46.99 16.80 22.83
C ASP A 59 -46.12 15.77 22.08
N SER A 60 -46.74 14.94 21.26
CA SER A 60 -46.02 13.96 20.42
C SER A 60 -45.13 14.66 19.37
N GLU A 61 -45.65 15.70 18.71
CA GLU A 61 -44.90 16.50 17.73
C GLU A 61 -43.71 17.23 18.38
N ILE A 62 -43.92 17.82 19.56
CA ILE A 62 -42.85 18.45 20.35
C ILE A 62 -41.74 17.44 20.69
N ASN A 63 -42.10 16.20 21.03
CA ASN A 63 -41.11 15.16 21.33
C ASN A 63 -40.30 14.75 20.10
N ILE A 64 -40.93 14.64 18.92
CA ILE A 64 -40.23 14.37 17.65
C ILE A 64 -39.24 15.51 17.35
N LEU A 65 -39.69 16.76 17.40
CA LEU A 65 -38.85 17.93 17.17
C LEU A 65 -37.67 18.02 18.15
N LYS A 66 -37.86 17.62 19.42
CA LYS A 66 -36.77 17.55 20.40
C LYS A 66 -35.73 16.49 20.03
N GLN A 67 -36.17 15.31 19.58
CA GLN A 67 -35.27 14.23 19.14
C GLN A 67 -34.49 14.62 17.89
N GLU A 68 -35.15 15.25 16.91
CA GLU A 68 -34.49 15.73 15.70
C GLU A 68 -33.44 16.80 16.00
N ASN A 69 -33.78 17.80 16.82
CA ASN A 69 -32.81 18.80 17.28
C ASN A 69 -31.62 18.20 18.02
N GLN A 70 -31.84 17.13 18.80
CA GLN A 70 -30.75 16.44 19.50
C GLN A 70 -29.85 15.69 18.51
N LYS A 71 -30.41 15.03 17.50
CA LYS A 71 -29.66 14.36 16.43
C LYS A 71 -28.84 15.37 15.63
N GLU A 72 -29.42 16.49 15.24
CA GLU A 72 -28.73 17.55 14.49
C GLU A 72 -27.56 18.14 15.29
N LYS A 73 -27.73 18.35 16.60
CA LYS A 73 -26.63 18.79 17.48
C LYS A 73 -25.49 17.77 17.53
N GLN A 74 -25.81 16.48 17.64
CA GLN A 74 -24.80 15.42 17.64
C GLN A 74 -24.06 15.32 16.30
N GLU A 75 -24.76 15.51 15.19
CA GLU A 75 -24.17 15.50 13.85
C GLU A 75 -23.22 16.68 13.64
N LYS A 76 -23.62 17.90 14.02
CA LYS A 76 -22.75 19.08 13.97
C LYS A 76 -21.49 18.92 14.82
N GLU A 77 -21.59 18.30 16.00
CA GLU A 77 -20.42 18.03 16.84
C GLU A 77 -19.49 16.99 16.20
N ARG A 78 -20.04 15.92 15.61
CA ARG A 78 -19.25 14.93 14.85
C ARG A 78 -18.51 15.57 13.68
N GLU A 79 -19.18 16.44 12.92
CA GLU A 79 -18.54 17.18 11.83
C GLU A 79 -17.42 18.10 12.33
N ARG A 80 -17.60 18.75 13.48
CA ARG A 80 -16.57 19.60 14.08
C ARG A 80 -15.33 18.79 14.46
N ILE A 81 -15.52 17.66 15.16
CA ILE A 81 -14.43 16.77 15.55
C ILE A 81 -13.68 16.23 14.33
N GLU A 82 -14.40 15.85 13.27
CA GLU A 82 -13.76 15.35 12.04
C GLU A 82 -12.98 16.44 11.31
N LYS A 83 -13.47 17.69 11.30
CA LYS A 83 -12.72 18.84 10.76
C LYS A 83 -11.44 19.10 11.55
N GLU A 84 -11.51 19.07 12.88
CA GLU A 84 -10.33 19.24 13.75
C GLU A 84 -9.30 18.12 13.56
N ARG A 85 -9.76 16.87 13.38
CA ARG A 85 -8.90 15.72 13.07
C ARG A 85 -8.16 15.91 11.76
N LYS A 86 -8.86 16.29 10.69
CA LYS A 86 -8.25 16.58 9.37
C LYS A 86 -7.24 17.72 9.42
N VAL A 87 -7.52 18.78 10.19
CA VAL A 87 -6.57 19.89 10.37
C VAL A 87 -5.30 19.41 11.10
N SER A 88 -5.45 18.56 12.12
CA SER A 88 -4.30 18.01 12.84
C SER A 88 -3.44 17.11 11.95
N GLU A 89 -4.05 16.26 11.12
CA GLU A 89 -3.37 15.41 10.15
C GLU A 89 -2.60 16.24 9.10
N ILE A 90 -3.21 17.30 8.56
CA ILE A 90 -2.53 18.23 7.64
C ILE A 90 -1.30 18.88 8.30
N ASN A 91 -1.39 19.23 9.58
CA ASN A 91 -0.26 19.83 10.29
C ASN A 91 0.89 18.84 10.51
N ILE A 92 0.59 17.57 10.80
CA ILE A 92 1.60 16.51 10.91
C ILE A 92 2.31 16.32 9.56
N LEU A 93 1.55 16.15 8.48
CA LEU A 93 2.10 15.99 7.13
C LEU A 93 2.95 17.20 6.70
N LYS A 94 2.57 18.42 7.09
CA LYS A 94 3.38 19.62 6.83
C LYS A 94 4.71 19.59 7.57
N GLN A 95 4.73 19.15 8.83
CA GLN A 95 5.96 19.03 9.62
C GLN A 95 6.89 17.94 9.07
N GLU A 96 6.34 16.79 8.68
CA GLU A 96 7.12 15.69 8.07
C GLU A 96 7.74 16.13 6.74
N ASN A 97 6.97 16.75 5.86
CA ASN A 97 7.47 17.31 4.60
C ASN A 97 8.57 18.35 4.81
N GLN A 98 8.49 19.16 5.89
CA GLN A 98 9.52 20.14 6.20
C GLN A 98 10.81 19.47 6.69
N LYS A 99 10.70 18.42 7.51
CA LYS A 99 11.86 17.62 7.97
C LYS A 99 12.54 16.93 6.79
N GLU A 100 11.77 16.29 5.92
CA GLU A 100 12.29 15.60 4.73
C GLU A 100 13.04 16.56 3.80
N LYS A 101 12.52 17.78 3.60
CA LYS A 101 13.23 18.82 2.83
C LYS A 101 14.56 19.21 3.46
N GLN A 102 14.61 19.37 4.78
CA GLN A 102 15.85 19.70 5.49
C GLN A 102 16.86 18.55 5.42
N GLU A 103 16.41 17.31 5.48
CA GLU A 103 17.27 16.12 5.37
C GLU A 103 17.87 15.99 3.97
N LYS A 104 17.06 16.11 2.92
CA LYS A 104 17.55 16.12 1.52
C LYS A 104 18.57 17.24 1.26
N GLU A 105 18.37 18.41 1.85
CA GLU A 105 19.32 19.52 1.73
C GLU A 105 20.66 19.21 2.44
N ARG A 106 20.62 18.57 3.61
CA ARG A 106 21.82 18.11 4.32
C ARG A 106 22.58 17.05 3.54
N GLU A 107 21.89 16.05 3.00
CA GLU A 107 22.49 15.02 2.17
C GLU A 107 23.16 15.62 0.92
N ARG A 108 22.50 16.59 0.27
CA ARG A 108 23.06 17.29 -0.89
C ARG A 108 24.35 18.04 -0.54
N ASN A 109 24.36 18.74 0.59
CA ASN A 109 25.53 19.46 1.07
C ASN A 109 26.68 18.52 1.45
N GLU A 110 26.37 17.37 2.06
CA GLU A 110 27.38 16.35 2.39
C GLU A 110 27.96 15.69 1.13
N LYS A 111 27.12 15.36 0.16
CA LYS A 111 27.55 14.81 -1.13
C LYS A 111 28.49 15.78 -1.84
N GLN A 112 28.16 17.07 -1.86
CA GLN A 112 29.01 18.09 -2.45
C GLN A 112 30.38 18.17 -1.77
N ARG A 113 30.43 18.11 -0.43
CA ARG A 113 31.70 18.08 0.32
C ARG A 113 32.54 16.86 0.00
N LYS A 114 31.93 15.67 -0.04
CA LYS A 114 32.61 14.41 -0.40
C LYS A 114 33.16 14.46 -1.82
N GLU A 115 32.43 15.07 -2.75
CA GLU A 115 32.86 15.21 -4.15
C GLU A 115 34.06 16.18 -4.29
N GLU A 116 34.06 17.28 -3.54
CA GLU A 116 35.21 18.19 -3.45
C GLU A 116 36.46 17.50 -2.87
N GLU A 117 36.29 16.63 -1.87
CA GLU A 117 37.38 15.85 -1.27
C GLU A 117 37.93 14.80 -2.24
N ILE A 118 37.05 14.06 -2.93
CA ILE A 118 37.44 13.10 -3.97
C ILE A 118 38.25 13.78 -5.08
N ASN A 119 37.86 14.98 -5.51
CA ASN A 119 38.59 15.72 -6.52
C ASN A 119 40.00 16.12 -6.04
N LYS A 120 40.14 16.59 -4.79
CA LYS A 120 41.45 16.88 -4.20
C LYS A 120 42.33 15.62 -4.10
N LEU A 121 41.76 14.48 -3.70
CA LEU A 121 42.48 13.21 -3.62
C LEU A 121 42.90 12.70 -5.01
N LYS A 122 42.05 12.84 -6.03
CA LYS A 122 42.40 12.51 -7.43
C LYS A 122 43.58 13.34 -7.92
N ASP A 123 43.58 14.64 -7.66
CA ASP A 123 44.68 15.53 -8.04
C ASP A 123 45.98 15.18 -7.31
N GLY A 124 45.90 14.84 -6.01
CA GLY A 124 47.04 14.34 -5.24
C GLY A 124 47.60 13.03 -5.78
N ASN A 125 46.73 12.06 -6.05
CA ASN A 125 47.11 10.77 -6.62
C ASN A 125 47.74 10.90 -8.01
N LYS A 126 47.28 11.85 -8.83
CA LYS A 126 47.89 12.12 -10.13
C LYS A 126 49.34 12.58 -9.98
N LYS A 127 49.61 13.52 -9.07
CA LYS A 127 50.97 14.02 -8.78
C LYS A 127 51.88 12.91 -8.25
N ILE A 128 51.38 12.09 -7.33
CA ILE A 128 52.14 10.94 -6.78
C ILE A 128 52.44 9.92 -7.88
N LYS A 129 51.50 9.65 -8.78
CA LYS A 129 51.70 8.72 -9.91
C LYS A 129 52.79 9.23 -10.87
N GLU A 130 52.79 10.52 -11.17
CA GLU A 130 53.82 11.18 -11.99
C GLU A 130 55.21 11.16 -11.31
N GLU A 131 55.29 11.24 -9.98
CA GLU A 131 56.55 11.07 -9.23
C GLU A 131 57.02 9.62 -9.19
N ILE A 132 56.12 8.66 -8.97
CA ILE A 132 56.44 7.22 -8.99
C ILE A 132 56.98 6.79 -10.36
N GLU A 133 56.41 7.32 -11.45
CA GLU A 133 56.85 7.02 -12.82
C GLU A 133 58.28 7.54 -13.11
N LYS A 134 58.67 8.65 -12.48
CA LYS A 134 60.04 9.19 -12.55
C LYS A 134 61.06 8.44 -11.68
N LEU A 135 60.61 7.66 -10.70
CA LEU A 135 61.47 7.00 -9.69
C LEU A 135 61.62 5.48 -9.88
N LYS A 136 60.97 4.86 -10.87
CA LYS A 136 61.06 3.41 -11.07
C LYS A 136 62.38 2.97 -11.77
N PRO A 137 63.18 2.08 -11.17
CA PRO A 137 64.04 1.17 -11.92
C PRO A 137 63.18 0.12 -12.64
N LYS A 138 63.67 -0.45 -13.76
CA LYS A 138 63.01 -1.56 -14.48
C LYS A 138 62.59 -2.66 -13.49
N PRO A 139 61.29 -3.00 -13.35
CA PRO A 139 60.87 -3.99 -12.38
C PRO A 139 60.84 -5.40 -12.97
N SER A 140 61.51 -6.29 -12.25
CA SER A 140 61.32 -7.74 -12.24
C SER A 140 59.90 -8.09 -11.82
N GLN A 141 59.30 -9.06 -12.50
CA GLN A 141 57.96 -9.57 -12.25
C GLN A 141 57.86 -10.21 -10.86
N VAL A 142 56.96 -9.70 -10.03
CA VAL A 142 56.42 -10.41 -8.85
C VAL A 142 54.91 -10.46 -9.03
N ASN A 143 54.39 -11.67 -9.18
CA ASN A 143 52.97 -11.96 -9.35
C ASN A 143 52.19 -11.62 -8.09
N SER A 144 51.52 -10.46 -8.09
CA SER A 144 50.38 -10.20 -7.22
C SER A 144 49.15 -10.87 -7.82
N SER A 145 48.48 -11.73 -7.04
CA SER A 145 47.19 -12.34 -7.35
C SER A 145 46.22 -11.36 -8.04
N VAL A 146 45.92 -11.60 -9.32
CA VAL A 146 45.09 -10.72 -10.14
C VAL A 146 43.65 -11.22 -10.07
N ASN A 147 42.83 -10.58 -9.24
CA ASN A 147 41.39 -10.51 -9.54
C ASN A 147 41.29 -9.72 -10.85
N SER A 148 41.12 -10.41 -11.97
CA SER A 148 41.07 -9.80 -13.29
C SER A 148 39.63 -9.43 -13.61
N ASP A 149 39.42 -8.18 -14.04
CA ASP A 149 38.17 -7.79 -14.66
C ASP A 149 38.05 -8.55 -15.99
N PHE A 150 36.94 -9.27 -16.15
CA PHE A 150 36.60 -10.01 -17.36
C PHE A 150 35.77 -9.14 -18.30
N PRO A 151 35.94 -9.30 -19.62
CA PRO A 151 35.15 -8.55 -20.59
C PRO A 151 33.67 -8.89 -20.46
N ILE A 152 32.81 -7.87 -20.46
CA ILE A 152 31.35 -8.06 -20.41
C ILE A 152 30.83 -8.11 -21.85
N ALA A 153 30.40 -9.29 -22.28
CA ALA A 153 29.72 -9.50 -23.56
C ALA A 153 28.28 -10.00 -23.32
N ILE A 154 27.32 -9.40 -24.03
CA ILE A 154 25.89 -9.61 -23.84
C ILE A 154 25.31 -10.40 -25.01
N HIS A 155 24.51 -11.42 -24.70
CA HIS A 155 23.56 -12.03 -25.60
C HIS A 155 22.20 -11.34 -25.46
N ASN A 156 21.79 -10.61 -26.50
CA ASN A 156 20.54 -9.87 -26.52
C ASN A 156 19.55 -10.52 -27.52
N PRO A 157 18.49 -11.20 -27.04
CA PRO A 157 17.51 -11.82 -27.93
C PRO A 157 16.55 -10.81 -28.58
N ASP A 158 16.49 -9.55 -28.11
CA ASP A 158 15.62 -8.51 -28.66
C ASP A 158 16.33 -7.14 -28.82
N PRO A 159 17.15 -6.98 -29.89
CA PRO A 159 17.81 -5.71 -30.20
C PRO A 159 16.85 -4.54 -30.48
N SER A 160 15.58 -4.82 -30.79
CA SER A 160 14.60 -3.77 -31.03
C SER A 160 14.16 -3.07 -29.73
N ASP A 161 14.34 -3.73 -28.59
CA ASP A 161 13.88 -3.26 -27.28
C ASP A 161 15.02 -2.98 -26.29
N ILE A 162 16.12 -3.72 -26.40
CA ILE A 162 17.27 -3.56 -25.51
C ILE A 162 18.43 -2.88 -26.23
N ASP A 163 18.86 -1.75 -25.69
CA ASP A 163 20.11 -1.08 -26.06
C ASP A 163 21.16 -1.26 -24.98
N PHE A 164 22.44 -1.22 -25.36
CA PHE A 164 23.53 -1.20 -24.40
C PHE A 164 24.69 -0.32 -24.88
N SER A 165 25.41 0.25 -23.92
CA SER A 165 26.56 1.13 -24.15
C SER A 165 27.68 0.82 -23.17
N ASP A 166 28.93 0.94 -23.63
CA ASP A 166 30.10 0.84 -22.76
C ASP A 166 30.28 2.13 -21.96
N ILE A 167 30.62 2.00 -20.68
CA ILE A 167 30.97 3.11 -19.79
C ILE A 167 32.40 2.89 -19.31
N ASP A 168 33.27 3.86 -19.62
CA ASP A 168 34.69 3.86 -19.27
C ASP A 168 35.48 2.61 -19.71
N GLY A 169 34.96 1.88 -20.71
CA GLY A 169 35.58 0.67 -21.27
C GLY A 169 35.53 -0.58 -20.37
N ILE A 170 34.89 -0.49 -19.21
CA ILE A 170 34.82 -1.58 -18.21
C ILE A 170 33.38 -1.95 -17.90
N MET A 171 32.53 -0.95 -17.66
CA MET A 171 31.14 -1.15 -17.28
C MET A 171 30.25 -1.20 -18.52
N LYS A 172 29.10 -1.88 -18.40
CA LYS A 172 28.11 -1.92 -19.47
C LYS A 172 26.76 -1.51 -18.95
N LYS A 173 26.16 -0.48 -19.55
CA LYS A 173 24.79 -0.05 -19.25
C LYS A 173 23.84 -0.67 -20.26
N ILE A 174 22.77 -1.29 -19.78
CA ILE A 174 21.67 -1.83 -20.55
C ILE A 174 20.44 -0.97 -20.30
N THR A 175 19.74 -0.55 -21.35
CA THR A 175 18.54 0.29 -21.26
C THR A 175 17.38 -0.38 -22.00
N LYS A 176 16.18 -0.29 -21.40
CA LYS A 176 14.95 -0.86 -21.93
C LYS A 176 14.08 0.20 -22.64
N LYS A 177 13.50 -0.13 -23.79
CA LYS A 177 12.76 0.82 -24.64
C LYS A 177 11.24 0.66 -24.60
N GLN A 178 10.71 -0.54 -24.33
CA GLN A 178 9.29 -0.89 -24.43
C GLN A 178 8.79 -1.56 -23.14
N ASP A 179 7.48 -1.48 -22.88
CA ASP A 179 6.81 -2.12 -21.75
C ASP A 179 6.43 -3.57 -22.06
N LYS A 180 7.40 -4.48 -21.94
CA LYS A 180 7.26 -5.92 -22.15
C LYS A 180 8.40 -6.67 -21.47
N PRO A 181 8.26 -7.93 -21.06
CA PRO A 181 9.37 -8.63 -20.43
C PRO A 181 10.48 -8.89 -21.44
N ASN A 182 11.72 -8.68 -21.06
CA ASN A 182 12.87 -9.13 -21.82
C ASN A 182 13.98 -9.59 -20.88
N THR A 183 14.61 -10.70 -21.25
CA THR A 183 15.71 -11.28 -20.49
C THR A 183 16.96 -11.31 -21.38
N ILE A 184 18.03 -10.70 -20.90
CA ILE A 184 19.35 -10.76 -21.53
C ILE A 184 20.28 -11.63 -20.69
N SER A 185 21.27 -12.25 -21.33
CA SER A 185 22.30 -13.00 -20.63
C SER A 185 23.69 -12.54 -21.02
N LEU A 186 24.67 -12.88 -20.20
CA LEU A 186 26.06 -12.80 -20.63
C LEU A 186 26.41 -13.96 -21.55
N THR A 187 27.37 -13.76 -22.44
CA THR A 187 27.92 -14.83 -23.27
C THR A 187 28.94 -15.68 -22.52
N GLU A 188 29.51 -15.15 -21.44
CA GLU A 188 30.54 -15.83 -20.64
C GLU A 188 29.96 -17.06 -19.94
N ILE A 189 30.58 -18.22 -20.20
CA ILE A 189 30.19 -19.50 -19.59
C ILE A 189 30.94 -19.64 -18.27
N LEU A 190 30.20 -19.76 -17.17
CA LEU A 190 30.77 -19.78 -15.83
C LEU A 190 31.30 -21.18 -15.51
N GLU A 191 32.60 -21.38 -15.71
CA GLU A 191 33.28 -22.63 -15.40
C GLU A 191 34.67 -22.42 -14.77
N ASN A 192 35.16 -23.47 -14.11
CA ASN A 192 36.53 -23.57 -13.60
C ASN A 192 36.95 -22.38 -12.72
N GLY A 193 36.17 -22.08 -11.69
CA GLY A 193 36.51 -21.10 -10.67
C GLY A 193 35.32 -20.38 -10.06
N ILE A 194 35.62 -19.27 -9.40
CA ILE A 194 34.64 -18.43 -8.71
C ILE A 194 34.42 -17.18 -9.55
N TRP A 195 33.17 -16.94 -9.92
CA TRP A 195 32.74 -15.84 -10.75
C TRP A 195 31.88 -14.89 -9.95
N GLU A 196 32.15 -13.60 -10.10
CA GLU A 196 31.41 -12.53 -9.44
C GLU A 196 30.94 -11.51 -10.45
N ILE A 197 29.66 -11.16 -10.40
CA ILE A 197 29.10 -10.03 -11.12
C ILE A 197 28.48 -9.05 -10.15
N GLU A 198 28.68 -7.76 -10.38
CA GLU A 198 28.06 -6.68 -9.60
C GLU A 198 27.23 -5.81 -10.55
N THR A 199 25.96 -5.59 -10.20
CA THR A 199 25.01 -4.80 -10.96
C THR A 199 24.35 -3.72 -10.11
N GLU A 200 23.82 -2.70 -10.77
CA GLU A 200 23.06 -1.63 -10.16
C GLU A 200 21.93 -1.23 -11.09
N PHE A 201 20.70 -1.25 -10.59
CA PHE A 201 19.50 -0.94 -11.37
C PHE A 201 19.01 0.49 -11.09
N SER A 202 18.44 1.14 -12.11
CA SER A 202 17.89 2.48 -12.01
C SER A 202 16.38 2.49 -12.29
N VAL A 203 15.62 3.15 -11.40
CA VAL A 203 14.17 3.39 -11.50
C VAL A 203 13.35 2.10 -11.59
N ASP A 204 12.10 2.15 -11.09
CA ASP A 204 11.07 1.09 -11.12
C ASP A 204 11.56 -0.35 -11.32
N LEU A 205 11.74 -1.07 -10.22
CA LEU A 205 12.19 -2.46 -10.23
C LEU A 205 11.05 -3.47 -10.21
N ASP A 206 9.80 -3.07 -10.46
CA ASP A 206 8.73 -4.05 -10.59
C ASP A 206 9.02 -5.00 -11.77
N SER A 207 8.83 -6.30 -11.52
CA SER A 207 9.16 -7.39 -12.46
C SER A 207 10.62 -7.40 -12.94
N ILE A 208 11.57 -7.05 -12.05
CA ILE A 208 13.02 -7.19 -12.29
C ILE A 208 13.59 -8.33 -11.45
N CYS A 209 14.45 -9.14 -12.08
CA CYS A 209 15.25 -10.15 -11.40
C CYS A 209 16.58 -10.42 -12.09
N ILE A 210 17.50 -11.02 -11.34
CA ILE A 210 18.82 -11.47 -11.79
C ILE A 210 19.00 -12.94 -11.46
N GLY A 211 19.99 -13.59 -12.03
CA GLY A 211 20.26 -14.98 -11.69
C GLY A 211 21.20 -15.69 -12.65
N VAL A 212 21.18 -17.03 -12.56
CA VAL A 212 21.89 -17.90 -13.50
C VAL A 212 20.93 -18.81 -14.25
N MET A 213 21.29 -19.07 -15.50
CA MET A 213 20.58 -19.98 -16.41
C MET A 213 21.53 -21.06 -16.91
N LYS A 214 20.99 -22.23 -17.27
CA LYS A 214 21.77 -23.29 -17.93
C LYS A 214 22.38 -22.77 -19.22
N ASP A 215 23.62 -23.14 -19.48
CA ASP A 215 24.31 -22.75 -20.71
C ASP A 215 23.59 -23.27 -21.98
N SER A 216 22.98 -24.45 -21.90
CA SER A 216 22.21 -25.08 -22.99
C SER A 216 20.90 -24.36 -23.34
N PHE A 217 20.47 -23.40 -22.54
CA PHE A 217 19.23 -22.65 -22.74
C PHE A 217 19.53 -21.26 -23.31
N ASN A 218 18.59 -20.65 -24.04
CA ASN A 218 18.64 -19.24 -24.42
C ASN A 218 17.22 -18.67 -24.33
N PHE A 219 17.09 -17.48 -23.78
CA PHE A 219 15.83 -16.75 -23.77
C PHE A 219 15.46 -16.31 -25.18
N THR A 220 14.16 -16.27 -25.46
CA THR A 220 13.59 -15.66 -26.66
C THR A 220 13.15 -14.22 -26.38
N ALA A 221 13.00 -13.41 -27.43
CA ALA A 221 12.48 -12.06 -27.31
C ALA A 221 11.10 -12.06 -26.62
N GLY A 222 10.87 -11.19 -25.65
CA GLY A 222 9.60 -11.12 -24.93
C GLY A 222 9.46 -12.13 -23.78
N GLN A 223 10.51 -12.87 -23.41
CA GLN A 223 10.42 -13.95 -22.43
C GLN A 223 10.91 -13.51 -21.04
N HIS A 224 10.08 -13.71 -20.02
CA HIS A 224 10.44 -13.49 -18.62
C HIS A 224 11.04 -14.76 -18.01
N SER A 225 11.98 -14.64 -17.06
CA SER A 225 12.63 -15.80 -16.40
C SER A 225 11.64 -16.72 -15.69
N SER A 226 10.56 -16.15 -15.15
CA SER A 226 9.50 -16.92 -14.47
C SER A 226 8.79 -17.92 -15.39
N ASN A 227 8.81 -17.71 -16.72
CA ASN A 227 8.29 -18.67 -17.68
C ASN A 227 9.24 -19.86 -17.95
N CYS A 228 10.48 -19.78 -17.46
CA CYS A 228 11.58 -20.72 -17.73
C CYS A 228 12.22 -21.24 -16.43
N SER A 229 11.48 -21.31 -15.33
CA SER A 229 12.03 -21.60 -13.99
C SER A 229 12.68 -22.99 -13.82
N ASP A 230 12.54 -23.87 -14.82
CA ASP A 230 13.21 -25.18 -14.85
C ASP A 230 14.62 -25.09 -15.49
N GLU A 231 14.92 -23.99 -16.17
CA GLU A 231 16.18 -23.72 -16.89
C GLU A 231 17.01 -22.61 -16.24
N CYS A 232 16.44 -21.87 -15.28
CA CYS A 232 17.10 -20.79 -14.56
C CYS A 232 16.57 -20.60 -13.15
N VAL A 233 17.40 -20.02 -12.28
CA VAL A 233 17.01 -19.55 -10.95
C VAL A 233 17.09 -18.03 -10.91
N SER A 234 16.09 -17.38 -10.33
CA SER A 234 16.00 -15.92 -10.27
C SER A 234 15.99 -15.42 -8.83
N TYR A 235 16.71 -14.33 -8.57
CA TYR A 235 16.62 -13.51 -7.36
C TYR A 235 15.97 -12.17 -7.71
N SER A 236 14.87 -11.89 -7.03
CA SER A 236 13.98 -10.78 -7.36
C SER A 236 14.35 -9.47 -6.67
N SER A 237 13.92 -8.36 -7.28
CA SER A 237 13.89 -7.06 -6.63
C SER A 237 12.90 -7.02 -5.46
N LYS A 238 12.95 -5.93 -4.69
CA LYS A 238 11.99 -5.65 -3.62
C LYS A 238 10.56 -5.48 -4.14
N GLN A 239 10.39 -4.81 -5.27
CA GLN A 239 9.10 -4.42 -5.82
C GLN A 239 8.34 -5.59 -6.45
N TRP A 240 9.04 -6.60 -6.97
CA TRP A 240 8.41 -7.71 -7.69
C TRP A 240 7.85 -8.79 -6.75
N ILE A 241 8.73 -9.49 -6.03
CA ILE A 241 8.34 -10.54 -5.07
C ILE A 241 9.20 -10.48 -3.79
N ASP A 242 9.62 -9.28 -3.41
CA ASP A 242 10.32 -8.95 -2.16
C ASP A 242 11.57 -9.82 -1.88
N GLY A 243 12.50 -9.87 -2.84
CA GLY A 243 13.77 -10.58 -2.65
C GLY A 243 13.67 -12.10 -2.68
N GLN A 244 12.50 -12.69 -2.94
CA GLN A 244 12.38 -14.13 -3.02
C GLN A 244 13.21 -14.72 -4.17
N ILE A 245 13.74 -15.92 -3.93
CA ILE A 245 14.31 -16.75 -4.98
C ILE A 245 13.19 -17.52 -5.68
N TYR A 246 13.11 -17.42 -7.00
CA TYR A 246 12.19 -18.18 -7.83
C TYR A 246 12.92 -19.30 -8.58
N TYR A 247 12.53 -20.55 -8.32
CA TYR A 247 13.09 -21.73 -8.97
C TYR A 247 12.07 -22.88 -9.03
N LYS A 248 12.00 -23.59 -10.16
CA LYS A 248 11.05 -24.72 -10.37
C LYS A 248 9.63 -24.41 -9.90
N ARG A 249 9.11 -23.24 -10.31
CA ARG A 249 7.79 -22.71 -9.97
C ARG A 249 7.52 -22.46 -8.48
N ASN A 250 8.56 -22.43 -7.65
CA ASN A 250 8.46 -22.16 -6.22
C ASN A 250 9.19 -20.87 -5.86
N CYS A 251 8.57 -20.06 -5.00
CA CYS A 251 9.21 -18.91 -4.39
C CYS A 251 9.74 -19.26 -3.01
N THR A 252 10.99 -18.90 -2.72
CA THR A 252 11.61 -19.11 -1.41
C THR A 252 11.98 -17.76 -0.80
N SER A 253 11.38 -17.46 0.35
CA SER A 253 11.68 -16.27 1.15
C SER A 253 12.90 -16.45 2.05
N GLY A 254 13.46 -15.30 2.46
CA GLY A 254 14.55 -15.20 3.43
C GLY A 254 15.59 -14.15 3.06
N ASN A 255 15.71 -13.82 1.77
CA ASN A 255 16.57 -12.73 1.29
C ASN A 255 15.81 -11.40 1.35
N GLU A 256 16.56 -10.32 1.55
CA GLU A 256 16.08 -8.96 1.38
C GLU A 256 15.97 -8.63 -0.11
N GLY A 257 14.89 -7.99 -0.56
CA GLY A 257 14.80 -7.49 -1.93
C GLY A 257 15.63 -6.23 -2.15
N TYR A 258 16.34 -6.15 -3.26
CA TYR A 258 17.10 -4.94 -3.63
C TYR A 258 16.21 -3.87 -4.27
N SER A 259 16.59 -2.61 -4.04
CA SER A 259 15.94 -1.39 -4.55
C SER A 259 16.86 -0.63 -5.52
N ALA A 260 16.30 0.34 -6.24
CA ALA A 260 17.07 1.13 -7.21
C ALA A 260 18.26 1.84 -6.55
N GLY A 261 19.42 1.82 -7.22
CA GLY A 261 20.68 2.39 -6.73
C GLY A 261 21.49 1.50 -5.78
N GLN A 262 20.93 0.39 -5.30
CA GLN A 262 21.69 -0.60 -4.52
C GLN A 262 22.56 -1.46 -5.43
N LYS A 263 23.71 -1.88 -4.91
CA LYS A 263 24.60 -2.81 -5.60
C LYS A 263 24.18 -4.23 -5.29
N VAL A 264 23.86 -4.98 -6.34
CA VAL A 264 23.47 -6.37 -6.24
C VAL A 264 24.57 -7.23 -6.84
N LYS A 265 25.05 -8.18 -6.06
CA LYS A 265 26.15 -9.05 -6.45
C LYS A 265 25.70 -10.50 -6.45
N GLU A 266 26.16 -11.22 -7.46
CA GLU A 266 26.01 -12.66 -7.59
C GLU A 266 27.41 -13.30 -7.59
N GLN A 267 27.64 -14.26 -6.71
CA GLN A 267 28.88 -15.04 -6.66
C GLN A 267 28.58 -16.51 -6.93
N PHE A 268 29.08 -17.02 -8.06
CA PHE A 268 28.98 -18.41 -8.44
C PHE A 268 30.32 -19.11 -8.21
N ASP A 269 30.33 -20.19 -7.44
CA ASP A 269 31.49 -21.06 -7.23
C ASP A 269 31.23 -22.38 -7.99
N SER A 270 31.96 -22.59 -9.08
CA SER A 270 31.76 -23.79 -9.91
C SER A 270 32.27 -25.08 -9.26
N GLU A 271 33.22 -24.98 -8.32
CA GLU A 271 33.77 -26.15 -7.63
C GLU A 271 32.83 -26.64 -6.55
N LYS A 272 32.21 -25.72 -5.81
CA LYS A 272 31.18 -26.03 -4.81
C LYS A 272 29.78 -26.20 -5.41
N GLY A 273 29.55 -25.69 -6.61
CA GLY A 273 28.25 -25.68 -7.26
C GLY A 273 27.26 -24.79 -6.52
N THR A 274 27.70 -23.61 -6.08
CA THR A 274 26.89 -22.68 -5.26
C THR A 274 26.74 -21.32 -5.92
N LEU A 275 25.55 -20.72 -5.78
CA LEU A 275 25.27 -19.33 -6.16
C LEU A 275 24.78 -18.55 -4.94
N ILE A 276 25.49 -17.49 -4.58
CA ILE A 276 25.23 -16.65 -3.41
C ILE A 276 24.96 -15.21 -3.85
N PHE A 277 24.04 -14.53 -3.17
CA PHE A 277 23.63 -13.16 -3.47
C PHE A 277 24.08 -12.20 -2.38
N PHE A 278 24.35 -10.95 -2.76
CA PHE A 278 24.64 -9.86 -1.82
C PHE A 278 23.90 -8.59 -2.24
N VAL A 279 23.47 -7.80 -1.25
CA VAL A 279 22.88 -6.47 -1.43
C VAL A 279 23.71 -5.47 -0.64
N ASP A 280 24.27 -4.46 -1.30
CA ASP A 280 25.19 -3.47 -0.73
C ASP A 280 26.34 -4.09 0.10
N GLY A 281 26.85 -5.24 -0.37
CA GLY A 281 27.92 -5.99 0.28
C GLY A 281 27.47 -6.93 1.40
N VAL A 282 26.18 -6.96 1.75
CA VAL A 282 25.61 -7.86 2.76
C VAL A 282 25.18 -9.18 2.10
N GLN A 283 25.78 -10.29 2.50
CA GLN A 283 25.43 -11.63 2.04
C GLN A 283 24.00 -12.01 2.43
N GLN A 284 23.26 -12.55 1.48
CA GLN A 284 21.87 -12.99 1.68
C GLN A 284 21.81 -14.46 2.12
N PRO A 285 20.88 -14.84 3.03
CA PRO A 285 20.88 -16.15 3.69
C PRO A 285 20.38 -17.30 2.82
N VAL A 286 19.57 -17.02 1.80
CA VAL A 286 19.06 -18.02 0.86
C VAL A 286 19.95 -18.05 -0.38
N TYR A 287 20.53 -19.22 -0.65
CA TYR A 287 21.48 -19.44 -1.73
C TYR A 287 21.16 -20.75 -2.49
N ILE A 288 21.77 -20.94 -3.65
CA ILE A 288 21.60 -22.14 -4.47
C ILE A 288 22.78 -23.06 -4.28
N SER A 289 22.53 -24.37 -4.24
CA SER A 289 23.55 -25.40 -4.10
C SER A 289 23.28 -26.57 -5.03
N GLY A 290 24.32 -27.35 -5.34
CA GLY A 290 24.20 -28.54 -6.19
C GLY A 290 24.23 -28.25 -7.69
N ILE A 291 24.62 -27.04 -8.12
CA ILE A 291 24.79 -26.70 -9.54
C ILE A 291 26.00 -27.47 -10.08
N LYS A 292 25.77 -28.40 -11.00
CA LYS A 292 26.82 -29.24 -11.60
C LYS A 292 27.05 -28.97 -13.08
N GLU A 293 26.07 -28.40 -13.76
CA GLU A 293 26.20 -28.00 -15.15
C GLU A 293 26.78 -26.59 -15.30
N LYS A 294 27.15 -26.25 -16.53
CA LYS A 294 27.61 -24.91 -16.88
C LYS A 294 26.43 -23.95 -16.90
N VAL A 295 26.65 -22.74 -16.39
CA VAL A 295 25.63 -21.70 -16.30
C VAL A 295 26.15 -20.35 -16.80
N ARG A 296 25.23 -19.40 -17.04
CA ARG A 296 25.51 -18.01 -17.44
C ARG A 296 24.67 -17.05 -16.61
N PHE A 297 25.20 -15.86 -16.31
CA PHE A 297 24.43 -14.80 -15.65
C PHE A 297 23.37 -14.22 -16.59
N PHE A 298 22.20 -13.84 -16.05
CA PHE A 298 21.13 -13.18 -16.79
C PHE A 298 20.46 -12.05 -15.98
N PHE A 299 19.77 -11.17 -16.70
CA PHE A 299 19.01 -10.04 -16.15
C PHE A 299 17.67 -9.94 -16.85
N CYS A 300 16.58 -9.86 -16.09
CA CYS A 300 15.23 -9.67 -16.61
C CYS A 300 14.71 -8.28 -16.27
N MET A 301 14.10 -7.61 -17.24
CA MET A 301 13.50 -6.28 -17.07
C MET A 301 12.16 -6.18 -17.80
N GLN A 302 11.25 -5.35 -17.29
CA GLN A 302 9.86 -5.23 -17.78
C GLN A 302 9.55 -3.86 -18.38
N TRP A 303 9.85 -2.77 -17.66
CA TRP A 303 9.34 -1.44 -17.96
C TRP A 303 10.29 -0.61 -18.84
N ALA A 304 9.72 0.15 -19.77
CA ALA A 304 10.46 1.10 -20.58
C ALA A 304 11.15 2.17 -19.70
N GLY A 305 12.36 2.57 -20.07
CA GLY A 305 13.16 3.54 -19.32
C GLY A 305 13.90 2.95 -18.12
N SER A 306 13.62 1.71 -17.71
CA SER A 306 14.47 0.99 -16.75
C SER A 306 15.86 0.75 -17.33
N SER A 307 16.87 0.72 -16.46
CA SER A 307 18.24 0.42 -16.87
C SER A 307 19.01 -0.36 -15.82
N CYS A 308 19.95 -1.18 -16.28
CA CYS A 308 20.88 -1.95 -15.46
C CYS A 308 22.31 -1.58 -15.86
N THR A 309 23.15 -1.25 -14.88
CA THR A 309 24.58 -1.09 -15.09
C THR A 309 25.30 -2.29 -14.52
N ILE A 310 25.95 -3.07 -15.38
CA ILE A 310 26.90 -4.09 -14.97
C ILE A 310 28.20 -3.37 -14.63
N ARG A 311 28.53 -3.34 -13.34
CA ARG A 311 29.68 -2.62 -12.78
C ARG A 311 30.98 -3.38 -12.95
N SER A 312 30.93 -4.71 -12.82
CA SER A 312 32.08 -5.58 -13.05
C SER A 312 31.65 -7.03 -13.26
N LEU A 313 32.42 -7.76 -14.05
CA LEU A 313 32.47 -9.22 -14.08
C LEU A 313 33.90 -9.62 -13.71
N LYS A 314 34.06 -10.50 -12.73
CA LYS A 314 35.38 -10.89 -12.21
C LYS A 314 35.47 -12.39 -12.03
N LYS A 315 36.68 -12.90 -12.25
CA LYS A 315 37.06 -14.24 -11.79
C LYS A 315 37.93 -14.09 -10.55
N LEU A 316 37.53 -14.72 -9.46
CA LEU A 316 38.16 -14.60 -8.15
C LEU A 316 39.06 -15.80 -7.87
N SER A 317 40.16 -15.56 -7.14
CA SER A 317 41.04 -16.62 -6.64
C SER A 317 40.49 -17.33 -5.39
N SER A 318 39.53 -16.71 -4.70
CA SER A 318 38.94 -17.20 -3.46
C SER A 318 37.54 -16.60 -3.26
N PRO A 319 36.62 -17.31 -2.59
CA PRO A 319 35.27 -16.80 -2.36
C PRO A 319 35.32 -15.60 -1.41
N THR A 320 34.36 -14.68 -1.56
CA THR A 320 34.15 -13.58 -0.60
C THR A 320 33.01 -13.88 0.38
N SER A 321 32.29 -14.97 0.16
CA SER A 321 31.19 -15.43 1.02
C SER A 321 31.70 -16.09 2.30
N GLY A 322 30.97 -15.87 3.40
CA GLY A 322 31.11 -16.64 4.65
C GLY A 322 30.00 -17.68 4.78
N HIS A 323 30.07 -18.50 5.85
CA HIS A 323 28.98 -19.38 6.26
C HIS A 323 28.33 -18.90 7.56
N PHE A 324 27.00 -18.88 7.60
CA PHE A 324 26.22 -18.43 8.76
C PHE A 324 25.16 -19.47 9.19
N SER A 325 24.77 -19.47 10.46
CA SER A 325 23.91 -20.49 11.07
C SER A 325 22.45 -20.49 10.59
N ASN A 326 22.02 -19.44 9.90
CA ASN A 326 20.66 -19.24 9.39
C ASN A 326 20.55 -19.39 7.87
N GLU A 327 21.56 -19.96 7.21
CA GLU A 327 21.55 -20.17 5.77
C GLU A 327 20.52 -21.23 5.34
N LYS A 328 19.89 -20.98 4.19
CA LYS A 328 18.93 -21.89 3.56
C LYS A 328 19.36 -22.17 2.13
N ALA A 329 19.68 -23.44 1.87
CA ALA A 329 20.06 -23.89 0.54
C ALA A 329 18.83 -24.32 -0.26
N ILE A 330 18.71 -23.83 -1.50
CA ILE A 330 17.81 -24.38 -2.52
C ILE A 330 18.64 -25.35 -3.36
N GLN A 331 18.13 -26.56 -3.56
CA GLN A 331 18.77 -27.54 -4.42
C GLN A 331 18.45 -27.23 -5.88
N TRP A 332 19.50 -27.10 -6.70
CA TRP A 332 19.40 -27.01 -8.15
C TRP A 332 18.75 -28.26 -8.75
#